data_AF-A0AAW0W2W6-F1
#
_entry.id   AF-A0AAW0W2W6-F1
#
_cell.length_a   1.000
_cell.length_b   1.000
_cell.length_c   1.000
_cell.angle_alpha   90.00
_cell.angle_beta   90.00
_cell.angle_gamma   90.00
#
_symmetry.space_group_name_H-M   'P 1'
#
loop_
_entity.id
_entity.type
_entity.pdbx_description
1 polymer ?
#
loop_
_entity_poly.entity_id
_entity_poly.type
_entity_poly.pdbx_seq_one_letter_code
_entity_poly.pdbx_strand_id
1 'polypeptide(L)'
;AISFVMGEKISSLRVRQLSDLIHGASIGKPVSHSAQVTAVFRLEDGKEQHFTRLIQGLSSDHKVNGKPVSGKMYMKELEDLGINVKAKNFLVFQGAIESIAMKNPKERTVLFEEMCGSVGLKREYDRLKAEMLQAELDTSFTYKKKKGITAERKEVEHDKEEAEKYQR
;
A
#
# COMPACT_ATOMS: atom_id res chain seq x y z
N ALA A 1 -5.54 -19.87 14.33
CA ALA A 1 -6.35 -19.04 15.24
C ALA A 1 -5.76 -17.63 15.41
N ILE A 2 -4.51 -17.48 15.88
CA ILE A 2 -3.87 -16.17 16.11
C ILE A 2 -3.86 -15.32 14.82
N SER A 3 -3.30 -15.81 13.72
CA SER A 3 -3.27 -15.08 12.45
C SER A 3 -4.66 -14.62 11.98
N PHE A 4 -5.68 -15.46 12.20
CA PHE A 4 -7.05 -15.13 11.83
C PHE A 4 -7.59 -13.93 12.64
N VAL A 5 -7.46 -13.95 13.96
CA VAL A 5 -7.94 -12.85 14.81
C VAL A 5 -7.12 -11.56 14.64
N MET A 6 -5.83 -11.68 14.28
CA MET A 6 -4.99 -10.52 13.96
C MET A 6 -5.23 -9.93 12.55
N GLY A 7 -6.30 -10.33 11.85
CA GLY A 7 -6.70 -9.67 10.61
C GLY A 7 -5.98 -10.16 9.35
N GLU A 8 -5.26 -11.29 9.38
CA GLU A 8 -4.65 -11.85 8.18
C GLU A 8 -5.68 -12.20 7.10
N LYS A 9 -5.24 -12.09 5.85
CA LYS A 9 -6.02 -12.49 4.67
C LYS A 9 -6.15 -14.00 4.60
N ILE A 10 -7.23 -14.48 4.00
CA ILE A 10 -7.51 -15.91 3.77
C ILE A 10 -6.31 -16.61 3.09
N SER A 11 -5.67 -15.94 2.14
CA SER A 11 -4.48 -16.42 1.44
C SER A 11 -3.32 -16.80 2.38
N SER A 12 -3.21 -16.16 3.54
CA SER A 12 -2.18 -16.44 4.55
C SER A 12 -2.57 -17.61 5.48
N LEU A 13 -3.83 -18.03 5.49
CA LEU A 13 -4.38 -19.00 6.44
C LEU A 13 -4.39 -20.45 5.93
N ARG A 14 -3.81 -20.71 4.74
CA ARG A 14 -3.74 -22.04 4.11
C ARG A 14 -5.11 -22.71 3.90
N VAL A 15 -6.15 -21.90 3.72
CA VAL A 15 -7.52 -22.34 3.40
C VAL A 15 -8.02 -21.63 2.15
N ARG A 16 -9.01 -22.22 1.45
CA ARG A 16 -9.58 -21.60 0.24
C ARG A 16 -10.69 -20.63 0.60
N GLN A 17 -11.51 -20.98 1.58
CA GLN A 17 -12.63 -20.17 2.05
C GLN A 17 -12.59 -20.02 3.58
N LEU A 18 -13.22 -18.98 4.12
CA LEU A 18 -13.32 -18.79 5.58
C LEU A 18 -14.11 -19.91 6.25
N SER A 19 -15.15 -20.42 5.59
CA SER A 19 -15.95 -21.56 6.05
C SER A 19 -15.11 -22.82 6.29
N ASP A 20 -13.99 -23.01 5.58
CA ASP A 20 -13.08 -24.14 5.76
C ASP A 20 -12.39 -24.13 7.13
N LEU A 21 -12.37 -22.99 7.82
CA LEU A 21 -11.82 -22.86 9.18
C LEU A 21 -12.77 -23.45 10.25
N ILE A 22 -14.03 -23.73 9.89
CA ILE A 22 -14.99 -24.35 10.80
C ILE A 22 -14.62 -25.83 10.96
N HIS A 23 -14.63 -26.30 12.21
CA HIS A 23 -14.31 -27.69 12.51
C HIS A 23 -15.22 -28.65 11.71
N GLY A 24 -14.61 -29.63 11.05
CA GLY A 24 -15.31 -30.61 10.21
C GLY A 24 -15.63 -30.13 8.78
N ALA A 25 -15.42 -28.85 8.43
CA ALA A 25 -15.68 -28.35 7.08
C ALA A 25 -14.80 -29.01 6.01
N SER A 26 -13.52 -29.29 6.32
CA SER A 26 -12.57 -29.94 5.40
C SER A 26 -12.95 -31.37 5.00
N ILE A 27 -13.78 -32.04 5.79
CA ILE A 27 -14.32 -33.39 5.51
C ILE A 27 -15.79 -33.35 5.07
N GLY A 28 -16.32 -32.16 4.75
CA GLY A 28 -17.70 -31.96 4.32
C GLY A 28 -18.75 -32.11 5.43
N LYS A 29 -18.34 -32.10 6.70
CA LYS A 29 -19.23 -32.24 7.87
C LYS A 29 -19.01 -31.10 8.87
N PRO A 30 -19.31 -29.84 8.50
CA PRO A 30 -19.11 -28.71 9.41
C PRO A 30 -20.00 -28.83 10.64
N VAL A 31 -19.45 -28.63 11.83
CA VAL A 31 -20.21 -28.69 13.09
C VAL A 31 -21.11 -27.48 13.34
N SER A 32 -20.93 -26.40 12.57
CA SER A 32 -21.65 -25.14 12.69
C SER A 32 -21.59 -24.37 11.38
N HIS A 33 -22.40 -23.32 11.25
CA HIS A 33 -22.32 -22.33 10.16
C HIS A 33 -21.53 -21.07 10.56
N SER A 34 -21.06 -21.03 11.81
CA SER A 34 -20.26 -19.91 12.34
C SER A 34 -19.17 -20.41 13.27
N ALA A 35 -18.10 -19.60 13.37
CA ALA A 35 -17.02 -19.79 14.33
C ALA A 35 -16.44 -18.43 14.70
N GLN A 36 -15.95 -18.26 15.92
CA GLN A 36 -15.29 -17.02 16.34
C GLN A 36 -14.00 -17.30 17.08
N VAL A 37 -13.08 -16.34 17.01
CA VAL A 37 -11.85 -16.32 17.81
C VAL A 37 -11.75 -14.96 18.48
N THR A 38 -11.46 -14.96 19.78
CA THR A 38 -11.18 -13.75 20.57
C THR A 38 -9.74 -13.76 21.03
N ALA A 39 -9.00 -12.69 20.75
CA ALA A 39 -7.72 -12.38 21.38
C ALA A 39 -7.98 -11.39 22.52
N VAL A 40 -7.41 -11.68 23.68
CA VAL A 40 -7.50 -10.81 24.86
C VAL A 40 -6.10 -10.27 25.14
N PHE A 41 -5.95 -8.96 25.03
CA PHE A 41 -4.73 -8.24 25.35
C PHE A 41 -4.88 -7.59 26.71
N ARG A 42 -3.87 -7.76 27.58
CA ARG A 42 -3.77 -7.01 28.82
C ARG A 42 -2.89 -5.80 28.59
N LEU A 43 -3.43 -4.62 28.82
CA LEU A 43 -2.75 -3.33 28.71
C LEU A 43 -1.92 -3.04 29.97
N GLU A 44 -1.03 -2.07 29.88
CA GLU A 44 -0.16 -1.65 31.00
C GLU A 44 -0.97 -1.14 32.21
N ASP A 45 -2.14 -0.54 31.96
CA ASP A 45 -3.06 -0.06 33.01
C ASP A 45 -3.89 -1.20 33.65
N GLY A 46 -3.62 -2.45 33.28
CA GLY A 46 -4.32 -3.64 33.76
C GLY A 46 -5.68 -3.89 33.10
N LYS A 47 -6.15 -3.01 32.21
CA LYS A 47 -7.39 -3.26 31.46
C LYS A 47 -7.17 -4.31 30.39
N GLU A 48 -8.25 -5.00 30.04
CA GLU A 48 -8.25 -5.95 28.94
C GLU A 48 -8.92 -5.36 27.71
N GLN A 49 -8.31 -5.61 26.54
CA GLN A 49 -8.90 -5.30 25.25
C GLN A 49 -9.15 -6.59 24.48
N HIS A 50 -10.40 -6.79 24.08
CA HIS A 50 -10.90 -8.03 23.48
C HIS A 50 -11.14 -7.80 21.99
N PHE A 51 -10.38 -8.48 21.15
CA PHE A 51 -10.51 -8.44 19.70
C PHE A 51 -11.15 -9.75 19.23
N THR A 52 -12.37 -9.69 18.70
CA THR A 52 -13.08 -10.87 18.21
C THR A 52 -13.27 -10.78 16.71
N ARG A 53 -12.90 -11.85 16.01
CA ARG A 53 -13.25 -12.05 14.60
C ARG A 53 -14.20 -13.22 14.48
N LEU A 54 -15.34 -13.00 13.85
CA LEU A 54 -16.41 -13.96 13.64
C LEU A 54 -16.46 -14.36 12.17
N ILE A 55 -16.69 -15.64 11.89
CA ILE A 55 -17.00 -16.18 10.57
C ILE A 55 -18.51 -16.40 10.52
N GLN A 56 -19.17 -15.82 9.53
CA GLN A 56 -20.59 -16.04 9.27
C GLN A 56 -20.79 -16.31 7.78
N GLY A 57 -21.00 -17.59 7.43
CA GLY A 57 -21.03 -18.01 6.03
C GLY A 57 -19.68 -17.78 5.33
N LEU A 58 -19.67 -16.91 4.32
CA LEU A 58 -18.48 -16.58 3.51
C LEU A 58 -17.78 -15.29 3.95
N SER A 59 -18.37 -14.51 4.87
CA SER A 59 -17.84 -13.25 5.36
C SER A 59 -17.23 -13.39 6.75
N SER A 60 -16.46 -12.37 7.16
CA SER A 60 -16.02 -12.23 8.54
C SER A 60 -16.38 -10.87 9.11
N ASP A 61 -16.98 -10.89 10.31
CA ASP A 61 -17.29 -9.70 11.10
C ASP A 61 -16.26 -9.48 12.21
N HIS A 62 -16.20 -8.24 12.69
CA HIS A 62 -15.20 -7.79 13.64
C HIS A 62 -15.87 -7.14 14.84
N LYS A 63 -15.36 -7.42 16.04
CA LYS A 63 -15.78 -6.77 17.28
C LYS A 63 -14.57 -6.38 18.11
N VAL A 64 -14.64 -5.21 18.73
CA VAL A 64 -13.68 -4.76 19.75
C VAL A 64 -14.46 -4.54 21.04
N ASN A 65 -14.04 -5.18 22.13
CA ASN A 65 -14.72 -5.17 23.43
C ASN A 65 -16.21 -5.52 23.31
N GLY A 66 -16.52 -6.53 22.49
CA GLY A 66 -17.90 -6.99 22.22
C GLY A 66 -18.72 -6.09 21.28
N LYS A 67 -18.25 -4.90 20.93
CA LYS A 67 -18.96 -3.96 20.04
C LYS A 67 -18.61 -4.23 18.57
N PRO A 68 -19.60 -4.38 17.66
CA PRO A 68 -19.35 -4.51 16.24
C PRO A 68 -18.62 -3.28 15.68
N VAL A 69 -17.58 -3.52 14.90
CA VAL A 69 -16.79 -2.46 14.25
C VAL A 69 -16.51 -2.81 12.79
N SER A 70 -16.21 -1.81 11.98
CA SER A 70 -15.73 -2.06 10.61
C SER A 70 -14.34 -2.70 10.63
N GLY A 71 -14.01 -3.48 9.59
CA GLY A 71 -12.66 -4.06 9.46
C GLY A 71 -11.54 -2.99 9.43
N LYS A 72 -11.82 -1.78 8.90
CA LYS A 72 -10.86 -0.66 8.93
C LYS A 72 -10.60 -0.18 10.35
N MET A 73 -11.65 -0.01 11.15
CA MET A 73 -11.52 0.41 12.55
C MET A 73 -10.82 -0.68 13.38
N TYR A 74 -11.18 -1.94 13.16
CA TYR A 74 -10.53 -3.08 13.81
C TYR A 74 -9.02 -3.13 13.56
N MET A 75 -8.60 -2.94 12.30
CA MET A 75 -7.18 -2.89 11.92
C MET A 75 -6.48 -1.68 12.55
N LYS A 76 -7.16 -0.53 12.64
CA LYS A 76 -6.61 0.67 13.27
C LYS A 76 -6.37 0.46 14.77
N GLU A 77 -7.34 -0.12 15.48
CA GLU A 77 -7.20 -0.43 16.91
C GLU A 77 -6.06 -1.43 17.19
N LEU A 78 -5.83 -2.40 16.28
CA LEU A 78 -4.65 -3.27 16.36
C LEU A 78 -3.34 -2.50 16.09
N GLU A 79 -3.34 -1.59 15.10
CA GLU A 79 -2.20 -0.73 14.80
C GLU A 79 -1.85 0.19 15.99
N ASP A 80 -2.85 0.71 16.71
CA ASP A 80 -2.69 1.54 17.92
C ASP A 80 -2.04 0.76 19.08
N LEU A 81 -2.19 -0.57 19.11
CA LEU A 81 -1.48 -1.49 20.02
C LEU A 81 -0.07 -1.88 19.52
N GLY A 82 0.39 -1.30 18.41
CA GLY A 82 1.67 -1.63 17.79
C GLY A 82 1.65 -2.88 16.90
N ILE A 83 0.47 -3.46 16.66
CA ILE A 83 0.30 -4.63 15.79
C ILE A 83 -0.04 -4.15 14.38
N ASN A 84 1.00 -3.81 13.62
CA ASN A 84 0.83 -3.41 12.22
C ASN A 84 0.63 -4.65 11.32
N VAL A 85 -0.64 -4.96 11.05
CA VAL A 85 -1.04 -6.09 10.21
C VAL A 85 -0.58 -5.92 8.75
N LYS A 86 -0.48 -4.68 8.26
CA LYS A 86 -0.04 -4.41 6.88
C LYS A 86 1.44 -4.68 6.67
N ALA A 87 2.25 -4.43 7.70
CA ALA A 87 3.69 -4.64 7.64
C ALA A 87 4.09 -6.12 7.71
N LYS A 88 3.15 -7.04 8.04
CA LYS A 88 3.37 -8.51 8.09
C LYS A 88 4.58 -8.98 8.92
N ASN A 89 5.12 -8.12 9.78
CA ASN A 89 6.36 -8.39 10.51
C ASN A 89 6.14 -9.17 11.82
N PHE A 90 4.90 -9.27 12.28
CA PHE A 90 4.59 -9.84 13.60
C PHE A 90 4.25 -11.34 13.55
N LEU A 91 4.11 -11.94 12.36
CA LEU A 91 3.84 -13.37 12.18
C LEU A 91 4.87 -13.98 11.22
N VAL A 92 5.60 -14.97 11.71
CA VAL A 92 6.51 -15.77 10.90
C VAL A 92 5.83 -17.10 10.58
N PHE A 93 5.46 -17.27 9.32
CA PHE A 93 4.95 -18.56 8.83
C PHE A 93 6.10 -19.49 8.44
N GLN A 94 5.85 -20.80 8.43
CA GLN A 94 6.83 -21.76 7.91
C GLN A 94 7.21 -21.40 6.46
N GLY A 95 8.51 -21.38 6.16
CA GLY A 95 9.05 -20.95 4.88
C GLY A 95 9.23 -19.42 4.74
N ALA A 96 8.77 -18.61 5.72
CA ALA A 96 8.95 -17.16 5.67
C ALA A 96 10.43 -16.76 5.69
N ILE A 97 11.26 -17.39 6.54
CA ILE A 97 12.70 -17.12 6.62
C ILE A 97 13.38 -17.37 5.27
N GLU A 98 13.10 -18.52 4.64
CA GLU A 98 13.62 -18.86 3.32
C GLU A 98 13.14 -17.86 2.26
N SER A 99 11.85 -17.50 2.28
CA SER A 99 11.31 -16.52 1.34
C SER A 99 11.96 -15.13 1.49
N ILE A 100 12.28 -14.71 2.72
CA ILE A 100 12.94 -13.43 2.99
C ILE A 100 14.38 -13.48 2.50
N ALA A 101 15.07 -14.60 2.71
CA ALA A 101 16.44 -14.81 2.22
C ALA A 101 16.51 -14.82 0.68
N MET A 102 15.45 -15.31 0.01
CA MET A 102 15.36 -15.36 -1.46
C MET A 102 14.88 -14.06 -2.11
N LYS A 103 14.52 -13.02 -1.33
CA LYS A 103 14.09 -11.73 -1.89
C LYS A 103 15.23 -11.06 -2.65
N ASN A 104 14.92 -10.58 -3.85
CA ASN A 104 15.87 -9.77 -4.61
C ASN A 104 16.06 -8.38 -3.95
N PRO A 105 17.12 -7.61 -4.30
CA PRO A 105 17.39 -6.33 -3.66
C PRO A 105 16.21 -5.34 -3.70
N LYS A 106 15.43 -5.33 -4.80
CA LYS A 106 14.26 -4.46 -4.95
C LYS A 106 13.09 -4.86 -4.05
N GLU A 107 12.85 -6.15 -3.90
CA GLU A 107 11.84 -6.68 -2.97
C GLU A 107 12.24 -6.42 -1.52
N ARG A 108 13.53 -6.48 -1.20
CA ARG A 108 14.04 -6.11 0.13
C ARG A 108 13.82 -4.63 0.42
N THR A 109 14.08 -3.73 -0.53
CA THR A 109 13.81 -2.30 -0.32
C THR A 109 12.33 -2.03 -0.10
N VAL A 110 11.44 -2.70 -0.83
CA VAL A 110 9.99 -2.57 -0.62
C VAL A 110 9.60 -3.05 0.78
N LEU A 111 10.13 -4.19 1.23
CA LEU A 111 9.89 -4.67 2.60
C LEU A 111 10.31 -3.62 3.63
N PHE A 112 11.48 -2.99 3.49
CA PHE A 112 11.92 -1.91 4.38
C PHE A 112 11.01 -0.67 4.30
N GLU A 113 10.57 -0.26 3.11
CA GLU A 113 9.61 0.85 2.93
C GLU A 113 8.26 0.57 3.63
N GLU A 114 7.81 -0.69 3.60
CA GLU A 114 6.60 -1.12 4.33
C GLU A 114 6.80 -1.06 5.85
N MET A 115 7.97 -1.48 6.36
CA MET A 115 8.27 -1.40 7.80
C MET A 115 8.32 0.04 8.31
N CYS A 116 8.95 0.93 7.54
CA CYS A 116 9.10 2.34 7.89
C CYS A 116 7.83 3.16 7.60
N GLY A 117 6.83 2.59 6.91
CA GLY A 117 5.61 3.27 6.52
C GLY A 117 5.76 4.23 5.33
N SER A 118 6.97 4.40 4.77
CA SER A 118 7.21 5.30 3.63
C SER A 118 6.49 4.87 2.36
N VAL A 119 6.09 3.59 2.25
CA VAL A 119 5.28 3.07 1.14
C VAL A 119 3.97 3.86 0.94
N GLY A 120 3.40 4.44 2.00
CA GLY A 120 2.19 5.28 1.93
C GLY A 120 2.39 6.56 1.13
N LEU A 121 3.61 7.09 1.09
CA LEU A 121 3.98 8.31 0.37
C LEU A 121 4.35 8.05 -1.10
N LYS A 122 4.61 6.80 -1.47
CA LYS A 122 5.10 6.40 -2.81
C LYS A 122 4.22 6.94 -3.94
N ARG A 123 2.90 6.79 -3.80
CA ARG A 123 1.94 7.24 -4.84
C ARG A 123 2.01 8.74 -5.08
N GLU A 124 2.05 9.52 -3.99
CA GLU A 124 2.10 10.97 -4.07
C GLU A 124 3.45 11.45 -4.61
N TYR A 125 4.54 10.81 -4.16
CA TYR A 125 5.88 11.05 -4.70
C TYR A 125 5.94 10.79 -6.22
N ASP A 126 5.45 9.65 -6.69
CA ASP A 126 5.47 9.31 -8.12
C ASP A 126 4.62 10.29 -8.95
N ARG A 127 3.47 10.74 -8.42
CA ARG A 127 2.62 11.76 -9.05
C ARG A 127 3.36 13.09 -9.19
N LEU A 128 3.89 13.62 -8.09
CA LEU A 128 4.61 14.89 -8.06
C LEU A 128 5.87 14.86 -8.92
N LYS A 129 6.58 13.72 -8.94
CA LYS A 129 7.75 13.52 -9.80
C LYS A 129 7.39 13.56 -11.29
N ALA A 130 6.27 12.96 -11.67
CA ALA A 130 5.79 13.01 -13.05
C ALA A 130 5.38 14.44 -13.46
N GLU A 131 4.68 15.16 -12.59
CA GLU A 131 4.31 16.56 -12.82
C GLU A 131 5.54 17.47 -12.96
N MET A 132 6.54 17.31 -12.08
CA MET A 132 7.81 18.03 -12.14
C MET A 132 8.53 17.76 -13.48
N LEU A 133 8.66 16.49 -13.88
CA LEU A 133 9.34 16.12 -15.12
C LEU A 133 8.62 16.70 -16.35
N GLN A 134 7.30 16.70 -16.35
CA GLN A 134 6.52 17.30 -17.43
C GLN A 134 6.77 18.82 -17.51
N ALA A 135 6.76 19.52 -16.38
CA ALA A 135 7.04 20.96 -16.32
C ALA A 135 8.46 21.30 -16.79
N GLU A 136 9.46 20.47 -16.46
CA GLU A 136 10.84 20.62 -16.96
C GLU A 136 10.93 20.45 -18.47
N LEU A 137 10.23 19.44 -19.02
CA LEU A 137 10.18 19.20 -20.47
C LEU A 137 9.53 20.38 -21.20
N ASP A 138 8.40 20.89 -20.70
CA ASP A 138 7.69 22.02 -21.28
C ASP A 138 8.52 23.31 -21.24
N THR A 139 9.24 23.53 -20.13
CA THR A 139 10.15 24.67 -19.98
C THR A 139 11.31 24.57 -20.97
N SER A 140 11.94 23.41 -21.10
CA SER A 140 13.04 23.16 -22.04
C SER A 140 12.58 23.35 -23.49
N PHE A 141 11.40 22.84 -23.83
CA PHE A 141 10.79 23.01 -25.15
C PHE A 141 10.51 24.49 -25.46
N THR A 142 9.88 25.20 -24.52
CA THR A 142 9.54 26.62 -24.67
C THR A 142 10.79 27.48 -24.83
N TYR A 143 11.85 27.19 -24.07
CA TYR A 143 13.14 27.86 -24.18
C TYR A 143 13.79 27.64 -25.56
N LYS A 144 13.81 26.39 -26.05
CA LYS A 144 14.30 26.08 -27.40
C LYS A 144 13.51 26.81 -28.48
N LYS A 145 12.17 26.83 -28.38
CA LYS A 145 11.30 27.56 -29.31
C LYS A 145 11.59 29.06 -29.31
N LYS A 146 11.72 29.68 -28.13
CA LYS A 146 12.09 31.11 -28.01
C LYS A 146 13.45 31.41 -28.65
N LYS A 147 14.45 30.53 -28.44
CA LYS A 147 15.78 30.69 -29.06
C LYS A 147 15.69 30.61 -30.58
N GLY A 148 14.89 29.68 -31.12
CA GLY A 148 14.64 29.57 -32.57
C GLY A 148 14.02 30.85 -33.15
N ILE A 149 12.93 31.34 -32.56
CA ILE A 149 12.26 32.58 -33.00
C ILE A 149 13.20 33.79 -32.93
N THR A 150 14.04 33.86 -31.89
CA THR A 150 15.00 34.96 -31.74
C THR A 150 16.09 34.93 -32.82
N ALA A 151 16.52 33.74 -33.25
CA ALA A 151 17.49 33.57 -34.34
C ALA A 151 16.87 33.96 -35.68
N GLU A 152 15.67 33.47 -35.98
CA GLU A 152 14.92 33.80 -37.21
C GLU A 152 14.66 35.31 -37.31
N ARG A 153 14.27 35.95 -36.21
CA ARG A 153 14.08 37.41 -36.19
C ARG A 153 15.36 38.17 -36.53
N LYS A 154 16.51 37.73 -36.01
CA LYS A 154 17.81 38.37 -36.32
C LYS A 154 18.20 38.19 -37.79
N GLU A 155 17.91 37.03 -38.36
CA GLU A 155 18.16 36.74 -39.78
C GLU A 155 17.29 37.64 -40.67
N VAL A 156 15.99 37.75 -40.39
CA VAL A 156 15.08 38.65 -41.13
C VAL A 156 15.50 40.12 -41.01
N GLU A 157 15.97 40.55 -39.84
CA GLU A 157 16.44 41.93 -39.61
C GLU A 157 17.72 42.22 -40.41
N HIS A 158 18.65 41.26 -40.47
CA HIS A 158 19.85 41.33 -41.31
C HIS A 158 19.51 41.37 -42.81
N ASP A 159 18.62 40.49 -43.28
CA ASP A 159 18.22 40.46 -44.70
C ASP A 159 17.53 41.76 -45.13
N LYS A 160 16.75 42.36 -44.24
CA LYS A 160 16.14 43.67 -44.47
C LYS A 160 17.20 44.77 -44.61
N GLU A 161 18.18 44.83 -43.71
CA GLU A 161 19.26 45.83 -43.76
C GLU A 161 20.09 45.72 -45.04
N GLU A 162 20.41 44.50 -45.49
CA GLU A 162 21.12 44.28 -46.75
C GLU A 162 20.28 44.72 -47.95
N ALA A 163 18.99 44.35 -48.00
CA ALA A 163 18.09 44.78 -49.09
C ALA A 163 17.97 46.31 -49.19
N GLU A 164 17.92 47.02 -48.06
CA GLU A 164 17.88 48.49 -48.04
C GLU A 164 19.20 49.13 -48.52
N LYS A 165 20.36 48.50 -48.27
CA LYS A 165 21.65 48.97 -48.82
C LYS A 165 21.74 48.79 -50.32
N TYR A 166 21.21 47.70 -50.88
CA TYR A 166 21.22 47.44 -52.33
C TYR A 166 20.29 48.37 -53.13
N GLN A 167 19.30 49.00 -52.48
CA GLN A 167 18.39 49.96 -53.13
C GLN A 167 18.88 51.42 -53.08
N ARG A 168 20.00 51.71 -52.41
CA ARG A 168 20.69 53.01 -52.44
C ARG A 168 21.78 53.03 -53.50
#